data_AF-A0A9D1B3S4-F1
#
_entry.id   AF-A0A9D1B3S4-F1
#
_cell.length_a   1.000
_cell.length_b   1.000
_cell.length_c   1.000
_cell.angle_alpha   90.00
_cell.angle_beta   90.00
_cell.angle_gamma   90.00
#
_symmetry.space_group_name_H-M   'P 1'
#
loop_
_entity.id
_entity.type
_entity.pdbx_description
1 polymer ?
#
loop_
_entity_poly.entity_id
_entity_poly.type
_entity_poly.pdbx_seq_one_letter_code
_entity_poly.pdbx_strand_id
1 'polypeptide(L)' 'MTRRERQPGVSREARISDQGLQRLERQLQAGTIAPAVLEQWVRRYGDAARELIARYRDDKQGPRA' A
#
# COMPACT_ATOMS: atom_id res chain seq x y z
N MET A 1 -9.32 -30.90 1.62
CA MET A 1 -9.90 -29.79 2.42
C MET A 1 -8.76 -28.94 2.97
N THR A 2 -8.43 -27.81 2.34
CA THR A 2 -7.35 -26.92 2.81
C THR A 2 -7.95 -25.80 3.67
N ARG A 3 -7.90 -26.01 4.99
CA ARG A 3 -8.36 -25.06 6.02
C ARG A 3 -7.37 -23.90 6.10
N ARG A 4 -7.59 -22.84 5.31
CA ARG A 4 -6.87 -21.57 5.50
C ARG A 4 -7.22 -21.01 6.86
N GLU A 5 -6.24 -20.95 7.74
CA GLU A 5 -6.30 -20.41 9.09
C GLU A 5 -6.87 -19.00 9.06
N ARG A 6 -8.16 -18.87 9.41
CA ARG A 6 -8.80 -17.57 9.61
C ARG A 6 -8.38 -17.11 10.99
N GLN A 7 -7.34 -16.26 11.08
CA GLN A 7 -7.03 -15.54 12.32
C GLN A 7 -8.33 -14.87 12.81
N PRO A 8 -8.90 -15.31 13.96
CA PRO A 8 -10.10 -14.74 14.51
C PRO A 8 -9.71 -13.45 15.25
N GLY A 9 -10.23 -12.31 14.80
CA GLY A 9 -10.00 -11.02 15.50
C GLY A 9 -9.62 -9.85 14.59
N VAL A 10 -9.21 -10.10 13.34
CA VAL A 10 -9.00 -9.00 12.38
C VAL A 10 -10.27 -8.80 11.57
N SER A 11 -10.98 -7.68 11.79
CA SER A 11 -12.11 -7.26 10.98
C SER A 11 -11.76 -7.38 9.50
N ARG A 12 -12.68 -7.89 8.69
CA ARG A 12 -12.48 -8.16 7.25
C ARG A 12 -11.90 -6.94 6.51
N GLU A 13 -12.23 -5.75 6.96
CA GLU A 13 -11.75 -4.45 6.48
C GLU A 13 -10.24 -4.24 6.74
N ALA A 14 -9.73 -4.67 7.88
CA ALA A 14 -8.31 -4.59 8.22
C ALA A 14 -7.47 -5.52 7.32
N ARG A 15 -7.95 -6.74 7.06
CA ARG A 15 -7.26 -7.69 6.16
C ARG A 15 -7.28 -7.22 4.69
N ILE A 16 -8.37 -6.60 4.25
CA ILE A 16 -8.46 -6.02 2.90
C ILE A 16 -7.53 -4.80 2.77
N SER A 17 -7.40 -4.01 3.85
CA SER A 17 -6.49 -2.88 3.92
C SER A 17 -5.04 -3.29 3.78
N ASP A 18 -4.62 -4.33 4.50
CA ASP A 18 -3.25 -4.86 4.47
C ASP A 18 -2.83 -5.37 3.08
N GLN A 19 -3.69 -6.18 2.43
CA GLN A 19 -3.43 -6.66 1.06
C GLN A 19 -3.47 -5.53 0.02
N GLY A 20 -4.26 -4.49 0.26
CA GLY A 20 -4.30 -3.29 -0.57
C GLY A 20 -2.97 -2.54 -0.52
N LEU A 21 -2.47 -2.26 0.69
CA LEU A 21 -1.21 -1.54 0.89
C LEU A 21 -0.01 -2.30 0.29
N GLN A 22 0.04 -3.63 0.42
CA GLN A 22 1.07 -4.45 -0.25
C GLN A 22 1.04 -4.36 -1.78
N ARG A 23 -0.12 -4.09 -2.40
CA ARG A 23 -0.19 -3.85 -3.86
C ARG A 23 0.33 -2.47 -4.21
N LEU A 24 -0.05 -1.45 -3.44
CA LEU A 24 0.46 -0.10 -3.61
C LEU A 24 1.98 -0.07 -3.50
N GLU A 25 2.55 -0.76 -2.51
CA GLU A 25 3.99 -0.87 -2.31
C GLU A 25 4.71 -1.44 -3.54
N ARG A 26 4.22 -2.56 -4.08
CA ARG A 26 4.79 -3.16 -5.30
C ARG A 26 4.70 -2.23 -6.50
N GLN A 27 3.62 -1.47 -6.64
CA GLN A 27 3.47 -0.50 -7.72
C GLN A 27 4.41 0.70 -7.57
N LEU A 28 4.65 1.16 -6.34
CA LEU A 28 5.62 2.21 -6.02
C LEU A 28 7.06 1.75 -6.29
N GLN A 29 7.42 0.52 -5.90
CA GLN A 29 8.72 -0.09 -6.21
C GLN A 29 8.97 -0.14 -7.72
N ALA A 30 7.97 -0.57 -8.50
CA ALA A 30 8.01 -0.61 -9.96
C ALA A 30 8.10 0.78 -10.61
N GLY A 31 7.86 1.88 -9.88
CA GLY A 31 8.10 3.25 -10.33
C GLY A 31 7.15 3.79 -11.39
N THR A 32 6.10 3.05 -11.76
CA THR A 32 5.21 3.39 -12.89
C THR A 32 3.77 3.62 -12.45
N ILE A 33 3.58 4.37 -11.37
CA ILE A 33 2.25 4.65 -10.83
C ILE A 33 1.82 6.09 -11.14
N ALA A 34 0.65 6.25 -11.73
CA ALA A 34 0.13 7.57 -12.08
C ALA A 34 -0.31 8.33 -10.82
N PRO A 35 -0.18 9.68 -10.79
CA PRO A 35 -0.59 10.49 -9.65
C PRO A 35 -2.09 10.33 -9.32
N ALA A 36 -2.96 10.21 -10.32
CA ALA A 36 -4.38 9.97 -10.11
C ALA A 36 -4.66 8.64 -9.37
N VAL A 37 -3.84 7.61 -9.62
CA VAL A 37 -3.94 6.31 -8.93
C VAL A 37 -3.51 6.47 -7.47
N LEU A 38 -2.44 7.22 -7.20
CA LEU A 38 -2.01 7.54 -5.83
C LEU A 38 -3.11 8.23 -5.03
N GLU A 39 -3.78 9.22 -5.61
CA GLU A 39 -4.91 9.89 -4.96
C GLU A 39 -6.06 8.92 -4.65
N GLN A 40 -6.33 7.97 -5.54
CA GLN A 40 -7.33 6.93 -5.30
C GLN A 40 -6.92 6.01 -4.13
N TRP A 41 -5.64 5.68 -4.01
CA TRP A 41 -5.12 4.92 -2.87
C TRP A 41 -5.26 5.70 -1.56
N VAL A 42 -4.92 7.00 -1.56
CA VAL A 42 -5.09 7.87 -0.38
C VAL A 42 -6.56 8.00 0.00
N ARG A 43 -7.48 8.14 -0.96
CA ARG A 43 -8.93 8.18 -0.69
C ARG A 43 -9.46 6.87 -0.10
N ARG A 44 -8.88 5.73 -0.48
CA ARG A 44 -9.37 4.40 -0.10
C ARG A 44 -8.78 3.88 1.21
N TYR A 45 -7.52 4.18 1.49
CA TYR A 45 -6.79 3.67 2.66
C TYR A 45 -6.30 4.78 3.59
N GLY A 46 -6.63 6.04 3.29
CA GLY A 46 -6.35 7.19 4.14
C GLY A 46 -4.86 7.43 4.35
N ASP A 47 -4.53 7.78 5.58
CA ASP A 47 -3.17 8.13 6.01
C ASP A 47 -2.16 7.00 5.78
N ALA A 48 -2.56 5.73 5.92
CA ALA A 48 -1.66 4.60 5.70
C ALA A 48 -1.10 4.55 4.27
N ALA A 49 -1.93 4.86 3.26
CA ALA A 49 -1.44 4.98 1.88
C ALA A 49 -0.57 6.23 1.71
N ARG A 50 -0.94 7.35 2.33
CA ARG A 50 -0.18 8.61 2.25
C ARG A 50 1.23 8.45 2.82
N GLU A 51 1.37 7.82 3.97
CA GLU A 51 2.66 7.53 4.61
C GLU A 51 3.52 6.62 3.72
N LEU A 52 2.93 5.57 3.15
CA LEU A 52 3.64 4.63 2.29
C LEU A 52 4.17 5.33 1.02
N ILE A 53 3.34 6.16 0.39
CA ILE A 53 3.73 6.96 -0.79
C ILE A 53 4.84 7.95 -0.43
N ALA A 54 4.75 8.62 0.72
CA ALA A 54 5.76 9.56 1.18
C ALA A 54 7.11 8.88 1.41
N ARG A 55 7.13 7.73 2.09
CA ARG A 55 8.34 6.92 2.30
C ARG A 55 9.01 6.53 0.99
N TYR A 56 8.24 6.07 0.01
CA TYR A 56 8.78 5.69 -1.31
C TYR A 56 9.26 6.88 -2.14
N ARG A 57 8.65 8.06 -1.99
CA ARG A 57 9.12 9.30 -2.62
C ARG A 57 10.40 9.84 -2.01
N ASP A 58 10.58 9.66 -0.71
CA ASP A 58 11.80 10.01 0.01
C ASP A 58 12.94 9.03 -0.37
N ASP A 59 12.65 7.73 -0.38
CA ASP A 59 13.58 6.65 -0.75
C ASP A 59 14.07 6.74 -2.22
N LYS A 60 13.17 6.97 -3.19
CA LYS A 60 13.54 7.21 -4.60
C LYS A 60 14.27 8.55 -4.82
N GLN A 61 14.33 9.42 -3.81
CA GLN A 61 15.11 10.66 -3.83
C GLN A 61 16.43 10.57 -3.06
N GLY A 62 16.87 9.37 -2.67
CA GLY A 62 18.27 9.09 -2.30
C GLY A 62 19.23 9.52 -3.43
N PRO A 63 20.43 10.02 -3.07
CA PRO A 63 21.12 11.05 -3.84
C PRO A 63 21.36 10.61 -5.28
N ARG A 64 20.92 11.44 -6.22
CA ARG A 64 21.59 11.57 -7.51
C ARG A 64 23.05 11.97 -7.20
N ALA A 65 23.91 10.97 -7.07
CA ALA A 65 25.35 11.09 -7.19
C ALA A 65 25.74 10.71 -8.62
#